data_AF-A0AAW9EDR4-F1
#
_entry.id   AF-A0AAW9EDR4-F1
#
_cell.length_a   1.000
_cell.length_b   1.000
_cell.length_c   1.000
_cell.angle_alpha   90.00
_cell.angle_beta   90.00
_cell.angle_gamma   90.00
#
_symmetry.space_group_name_H-M   'P 1'
#
loop_
_entity.id
_entity.type
_entity.pdbx_description
1 polymer ?
#
loop_
_entity_poly.entity_id
_entity_poly.type
_entity_poly.pdbx_seq_one_letter_code
_entity_poly.pdbx_strand_id
1 'polypeptide(L)' 'ITNVKAGTLSDDSTDAVNGSQLKATNDNVATNTTNIASNTANIATNTANINTLNTSIDTLEQDAILWNGTAYSAAHGTET' A
#
# COMPACT_ATOMS: atom_id res chain seq x y z
N ILE A 1 -0.23 -25.39 -33.88
CA ILE A 1 -1.53 -26.10 -33.78
C ILE A 1 -2.63 -25.03 -33.75
N THR A 2 -3.71 -25.17 -34.51
CA THR A 2 -4.85 -24.25 -34.51
C THR A 2 -6.16 -25.02 -34.32
N ASN A 3 -7.28 -24.32 -34.11
CA ASN A 3 -8.61 -24.90 -33.85
C ASN A 3 -8.69 -25.80 -32.61
N VAL A 4 -7.90 -25.46 -31.57
CA VAL A 4 -7.93 -26.17 -30.28
C VAL A 4 -9.15 -25.70 -29.49
N LYS A 5 -10.09 -26.60 -29.24
CA LYS A 5 -11.20 -26.37 -28.30
C LYS A 5 -10.62 -26.03 -26.92
N ALA A 6 -11.28 -25.16 -26.16
CA ALA A 6 -10.86 -24.89 -24.78
C ALA A 6 -10.78 -26.21 -23.99
N GLY A 7 -9.61 -26.47 -23.40
CA GLY A 7 -9.35 -27.66 -22.61
C GLY A 7 -10.01 -27.59 -21.24
N THR A 8 -10.25 -28.74 -20.63
CA THR A 8 -10.74 -28.81 -19.26
C THR A 8 -9.67 -28.30 -18.30
N LEU A 9 -10.03 -27.40 -17.37
CA LEU A 9 -9.13 -26.91 -16.32
C LEU A 9 -9.44 -27.64 -15.02
N SER A 10 -8.74 -28.76 -14.80
CA SER A 10 -8.81 -29.59 -13.59
C SER A 10 -7.45 -30.25 -13.37
N ASP A 11 -7.18 -30.67 -12.14
CA ASP A 11 -5.87 -31.23 -11.75
C ASP A 11 -5.46 -32.46 -12.56
N ASP A 12 -6.42 -33.30 -12.98
CA ASP A 12 -6.18 -34.52 -13.76
C ASP A 12 -6.29 -34.33 -15.29
N SER A 13 -6.46 -33.09 -15.77
CA SER A 13 -6.68 -32.84 -17.20
C SER A 13 -5.41 -33.07 -18.03
N THR A 14 -5.55 -33.78 -19.15
CA THR A 14 -4.52 -33.91 -20.18
C THR A 14 -4.86 -33.12 -21.45
N ASP A 15 -5.90 -32.29 -21.41
CA ASP A 15 -6.33 -31.48 -22.55
C ASP A 15 -5.30 -30.37 -22.83
N ALA A 16 -5.04 -30.09 -24.11
CA ALA A 16 -4.31 -28.88 -24.48
C ALA A 16 -5.13 -27.63 -24.14
N VAL A 17 -4.50 -26.62 -23.55
CA VAL A 17 -5.11 -25.29 -23.36
C VAL A 17 -4.94 -24.44 -24.62
N ASN A 18 -5.93 -23.58 -24.89
CA ASN A 18 -5.87 -22.67 -26.04
C ASN A 18 -5.54 -21.22 -25.64
N GLY A 19 -5.35 -20.37 -26.64
CA GLY A 19 -5.00 -18.95 -26.44
C GLY A 19 -6.03 -18.15 -25.64
N SER A 20 -7.33 -18.47 -25.72
CA SER A 20 -8.36 -17.76 -24.95
C SER A 20 -8.27 -18.02 -23.45
N GLN A 21 -7.91 -19.25 -23.06
CA GLN A 21 -7.71 -19.61 -21.65
C GLN A 21 -6.47 -18.91 -21.08
N LEU A 22 -5.37 -18.92 -21.84
CA LEU A 22 -4.16 -18.18 -21.45
C LEU A 22 -4.40 -16.66 -21.39
N LYS A 23 -5.20 -16.13 -22.33
CA LYS A 23 -5.58 -14.71 -22.31
C LYS A 23 -6.37 -14.36 -21.05
N ALA A 24 -7.35 -15.15 -20.65
CA ALA A 24 -8.12 -14.90 -19.43
C ALA A 24 -7.22 -14.84 -18.19
N THR A 25 -6.26 -15.77 -18.08
CA THR A 25 -5.25 -15.73 -17.02
C THR A 25 -4.39 -14.47 -17.10
N ASN A 26 -3.92 -14.09 -18.30
CA ASN A 26 -3.10 -12.88 -18.49
C ASN A 26 -3.87 -11.59 -18.17
N ASP A 27 -5.17 -11.53 -18.48
CA ASP A 27 -6.02 -10.39 -18.12
C ASP A 27 -6.11 -10.26 -16.59
N ASN A 28 -6.32 -11.36 -15.87
CA ASN A 28 -6.30 -11.37 -14.40
C ASN A 28 -4.94 -10.93 -13.83
N VAL A 29 -3.82 -11.35 -14.43
CA VAL A 29 -2.47 -10.92 -14.04
C VAL A 29 -2.28 -9.41 -14.29
N ALA A 30 -2.79 -8.87 -15.39
CA ALA A 30 -2.74 -7.43 -15.67
C ALA A 30 -3.57 -6.61 -14.66
N THR A 31 -4.75 -7.10 -14.29
CA THR A 31 -5.56 -6.51 -13.20
C THR A 31 -4.80 -6.54 -11.88
N ASN A 32 -4.19 -7.67 -11.51
CA ASN A 32 -3.38 -7.76 -10.30
C ASN A 32 -2.21 -6.78 -10.31
N THR A 33 -1.53 -6.62 -11.46
CA THR A 33 -0.44 -5.65 -11.63
C THR A 33 -0.91 -4.22 -11.36
N THR A 34 -2.08 -3.86 -11.88
CA THR A 34 -2.70 -2.54 -11.66
C THR A 34 -3.07 -2.31 -10.19
N ASN A 35 -3.67 -3.32 -9.55
CA ASN A 35 -4.03 -3.25 -8.12
C ASN A 35 -2.79 -3.09 -7.23
N ILE A 36 -1.70 -3.79 -7.54
CA ILE A 36 -0.43 -3.67 -6.81
C ILE A 36 0.15 -2.26 -6.95
N ALA A 37 0.11 -1.67 -8.16
CA ALA A 37 0.57 -0.31 -8.38
C ALA A 37 -0.27 0.71 -7.58
N SER A 38 -1.60 0.54 -7.56
CA SER A 38 -2.50 1.38 -6.75
C SER A 38 -2.21 1.26 -5.26
N ASN A 39 -2.04 0.04 -4.75
CA ASN A 39 -1.68 -0.20 -3.35
C ASN A 39 -0.34 0.45 -3.00
N THR A 40 0.65 0.39 -3.90
CA THR A 40 1.95 1.05 -3.71
C THR A 40 1.80 2.56 -3.55
N ALA A 41 0.98 3.20 -4.38
CA ALA A 41 0.70 4.64 -4.30
C ALA A 41 -0.05 5.01 -3.00
N ASN A 42 -1.03 4.21 -2.60
CA ASN A 42 -1.76 4.41 -1.34
C ASN A 42 -0.83 4.30 -0.12
N ILE A 43 0.08 3.33 -0.12
CA ILE A 43 1.08 3.17 0.94
C ILE A 43 2.01 4.39 0.99
N ALA A 44 2.51 4.87 -0.15
CA ALA A 44 3.35 6.06 -0.19
C ALA A 44 2.62 7.30 0.38
N THR A 45 1.33 7.46 0.06
CA THR A 45 0.48 8.52 0.60
C THR A 45 0.31 8.39 2.12
N ASN A 46 0.04 7.19 2.61
CA ASN A 46 -0.07 6.93 4.06
C ASN A 46 1.24 7.25 4.79
N THR A 47 2.39 6.90 4.21
CA THR A 47 3.71 7.26 4.77
C THR A 47 3.87 8.78 4.89
N ALA A 48 3.50 9.55 3.86
CA ALA A 48 3.57 11.01 3.91
C ALA A 48 2.62 11.61 4.96
N ASN A 49 1.40 11.08 5.07
CA ASN A 49 0.44 11.50 6.08
C ASN A 49 0.95 11.22 7.49
N ILE A 50 1.52 10.04 7.74
CA ILE A 50 2.12 9.67 9.04
C ILE A 50 3.25 10.64 9.40
N ASN A 51 4.14 10.97 8.46
CA ASN A 51 5.21 11.93 8.71
C ASN A 51 4.66 13.31 9.08
N THR A 52 3.60 13.77 8.39
CA THR A 52 2.93 15.05 8.71
C THR A 52 2.30 15.03 10.10
N LEU A 53 1.66 13.91 10.47
CA LEU A 53 1.09 13.72 11.81
C LEU A 53 2.19 13.74 12.88
N ASN A 54 3.32 13.06 12.66
CA ASN A 54 4.46 13.10 13.58
C ASN A 54 4.97 14.53 13.79
N THR A 55 5.21 15.29 12.71
CA THR A 55 5.62 16.71 12.82
C THR A 55 4.60 17.57 13.58
N SER A 56 3.31 17.30 13.37
CA SER A 56 2.25 18.02 14.09
C SER A 56 2.24 17.68 15.57
N ILE A 57 2.45 16.40 15.93
CA ILE A 57 2.59 15.95 17.31
C ILE A 57 3.81 16.59 17.95
N ASP A 58 4.97 16.57 17.30
CA ASP A 58 6.20 17.21 17.80
C ASP A 58 5.98 18.70 18.07
N THR A 59 5.23 19.39 17.20
CA THR A 59 4.89 20.82 17.38
C THR A 59 3.98 21.01 18.60
N LEU A 60 2.93 20.20 18.73
CA LEU A 60 2.02 20.27 19.88
C LEU A 60 2.73 19.95 21.20
N GLU A 61 3.70 19.04 21.20
CA GLU A 61 4.53 18.74 22.37
C GLU A 61 5.41 19.93 22.76
N GLN A 62 5.90 20.72 21.79
CA GLN A 62 6.64 21.96 22.07
C GLN A 62 5.76 23.12 22.53
N ASP A 63 4.53 23.23 22.02
CA ASP A 63 3.55 24.26 22.41
C ASP A 63 2.91 23.97 23.77
N ALA A 64 2.80 22.68 24.14
CA ALA A 64 2.22 22.28 25.40
C ALA A 64 3.03 22.84 26.57
N ILE A 65 2.33 23.41 27.55
CA ILE A 65 2.93 23.70 28.85
C ILE A 65 3.17 22.36 29.55
N LEU A 66 4.43 21.94 29.63
CA LEU A 66 4.81 20.63 30.16
C LEU A 66 5.12 20.71 31.65
N TRP A 67 4.58 19.75 32.43
CA TRP A 67 4.95 19.57 33.83
C TRP A 67 6.29 18.84 33.95
N ASN A 68 7.27 19.43 34.63
CA ASN A 68 8.63 18.86 34.74
C ASN A 68 8.89 18.11 36.05
N GLY A 69 7.85 17.78 36.83
CA GLY A 69 7.99 17.21 38.17
C GLY A 69 7.80 18.19 39.32
N THR A 70 8.05 19.49 39.08
CA THR A 70 8.07 20.51 40.15
C THR A 70 7.34 21.79 39.78
N ALA A 71 7.33 22.15 38.49
CA ALA A 71 6.61 23.29 37.95
C ALA A 71 6.17 23.00 36.51
N TYR A 72 5.21 23.79 36.04
CA TYR A 72 4.87 23.86 34.62
C TYR A 72 5.88 24.76 33.91
N SER A 73 6.51 24.26 32.84
CA SER A 73 7.39 25.06 31.99
C SER A 73 6.60 25.55 30.78
N ALA A 74 6.62 26.87 30.54
CA ALA A 74 6.11 27.48 29.32
C ALA A 74 7.23 27.77 28.30
N ALA A 75 8.41 27.14 28.47
CA ALA A 75 9.52 27.28 27.53
C ALA A 75 9.15 26.62 26.20
N HIS A 76 9.13 27.40 25.12
CA HIS A 76 8.80 26.95 23.77
C HIS A 76 10.10 26.81 22.95
N GLY A 77 10.41 25.58 22.52
CA GLY A 77 11.58 25.27 21.69
C GLY A 77 12.95 25.39 22.37
N THR A 78 13.98 24.82 21.74
CA THR A 78 15.37 25.20 22.05
C THR A 78 15.61 26.58 21.44
N GLU A 79 15.64 27.60 22.29
CA GLU A 79 16.28 28.87 21.93
C GLU A 79 17.63 28.59 21.26
N THR A 80 17.84 29.18 20.10
CA THR A 80 19.12 29.84 19.85
C THR A 80 18.94 31.31 20.20
#